data_AF-W1XHQ6-F1
#
_entry.id   AF-W1XHQ6-F1
#
_cell.length_a   1.000
_cell.length_b   1.000
_cell.length_c   1.000
_cell.angle_alpha   90.00
_cell.angle_beta   90.00
_cell.angle_gamma   90.00
#
_symmetry.space_group_name_H-M   'P 1'
#
loop_
_entity.id
_entity.type
_entity.pdbx_description
1 polymer ?
#
loop_
_entity_poly.entity_id
_entity_poly.type
_entity_poly.pdbx_seq_one_letter_code
_entity_poly.pdbx_strand_id
1 'polypeptide(L)'
;MAENGQIRIALAGNPNCGKTTMFNNITGAKQHVGNYAGVTVEKKEGHTNFDGHELLFIDLPGTYSLTARSLDELVARNVIVNDNPDVIVNVLDA
;
A
#
# COMPACT_ATOMS: atom_id res chain seq x y z
N MET A 1 23.03 -1.54 18.84
CA MET A 1 21.96 -0.66 18.31
C MET A 1 21.47 -1.36 17.07
N ALA A 2 20.27 -1.95 17.08
CA ALA A 2 19.75 -2.63 15.90
C ALA A 2 19.53 -1.59 14.80
N GLU A 3 19.88 -1.94 13.58
CA GLU A 3 19.57 -1.15 12.39
C GLU A 3 18.04 -1.23 12.22
N ASN A 4 17.30 -0.28 12.80
CA ASN A 4 15.84 -0.25 12.68
C ASN A 4 15.48 0.25 11.28
N GLY A 5 15.63 -0.65 10.30
CA GLY A 5 15.18 -0.43 8.93
C GLY A 5 13.67 -0.20 8.89
N GLN A 6 13.25 0.67 7.97
CA GLN A 6 11.83 0.91 7.68
C GLN A 6 11.22 -0.36 7.08
N ILE A 7 10.10 -0.82 7.64
CA ILE A 7 9.34 -1.96 7.12
C ILE A 7 8.28 -1.43 6.16
N ARG A 8 8.29 -1.91 4.92
CA ARG A 8 7.38 -1.52 3.86
C ARG A 8 6.20 -2.50 3.76
N ILE A 9 5.00 -1.99 3.93
CA ILE A 9 3.77 -2.77 4.00
C ILE A 9 2.83 -2.32 2.89
N ALA A 10 2.55 -3.20 1.93
CA ALA A 10 1.59 -2.93 0.87
C ALA A 10 0.20 -3.47 1.26
N LEU A 11 -0.82 -2.60 1.21
CA LEU A 11 -2.21 -3.00 1.38
C LEU A 11 -2.79 -3.35 0.01
N ALA A 12 -3.19 -4.60 -0.18
CA ALA A 12 -3.87 -5.10 -1.37
C ALA A 12 -5.31 -5.48 -1.02
N GLY A 13 -6.18 -5.54 -2.03
CA GLY A 13 -7.56 -5.97 -1.86
C GLY A 13 -8.47 -5.43 -2.96
N ASN A 14 -9.70 -5.92 -2.98
CA ASN A 14 -10.71 -5.48 -3.93
C ASN A 14 -11.11 -4.01 -3.70
N PRO A 15 -11.65 -3.32 -4.70
CA PRO A 15 -12.39 -2.07 -4.47
C PRO A 15 -13.43 -2.26 -3.36
N ASN A 16 -13.58 -1.25 -2.50
CA ASN A 16 -14.57 -1.20 -1.42
C ASN A 16 -14.45 -2.25 -0.30
N CYS A 17 -13.36 -3.03 -0.19
CA CYS A 17 -13.18 -4.00 0.90
C CYS A 17 -12.76 -3.40 2.26
N GLY A 18 -12.79 -2.08 2.43
CA GLY A 18 -12.36 -1.40 3.66
C GLY A 18 -10.85 -1.11 3.77
N LYS A 19 -10.07 -1.41 2.73
CA LYS A 19 -8.61 -1.16 2.68
C LYS A 19 -8.20 0.27 3.05
N THR A 20 -8.82 1.28 2.44
CA THR A 20 -8.50 2.69 2.73
C THR A 20 -8.93 3.11 4.15
N THR A 21 -9.98 2.52 4.71
CA THR A 21 -10.35 2.71 6.12
C THR A 21 -9.25 2.18 7.04
N MET A 22 -8.74 0.98 6.76
CA MET A 22 -7.62 0.39 7.51
C MET A 22 -6.36 1.26 7.40
N PHE A 23 -6.01 1.71 6.19
CA PHE A 23 -4.89 2.63 5.95
C PHE A 23 -4.98 3.89 6.82
N ASN A 24 -6.13 4.58 6.78
CA ASN A 24 -6.34 5.82 7.54
C ASN A 24 -6.28 5.61 9.05
N ASN A 25 -6.84 4.51 9.55
CA ASN A 25 -6.82 4.19 10.97
C ASN A 25 -5.38 3.92 11.48
N ILE A 26 -4.50 3.41 10.62
CA ILE A 26 -3.11 3.09 10.96
C ILE A 26 -2.20 4.32 10.85
N THR A 27 -2.32 5.08 9.76
CA THR A 27 -1.38 6.16 9.41
C THR A 27 -1.82 7.53 9.94
N GLY A 28 -3.12 7.70 10.23
CA GLY A 28 -3.69 8.95 10.71
C GLY A 28 -3.38 10.13 9.78
N ALA A 29 -2.87 11.23 10.35
CA ALA A 29 -2.50 12.42 9.59
C ALA A 29 -1.14 12.32 8.86
N LYS A 30 -0.33 11.29 9.14
CA LYS A 30 1.02 11.13 8.57
C LYS A 30 0.98 10.38 7.25
N GLN A 31 0.21 10.93 6.31
CA GLN A 31 0.02 10.37 4.98
C GLN A 31 0.30 11.40 3.88
N HIS A 32 0.75 10.92 2.74
CA HIS A 32 0.98 11.69 1.53
C HIS A 32 0.22 11.05 0.37
N VAL A 33 -0.40 11.89 -0.45
CA VAL A 33 -1.14 11.48 -1.64
C VAL A 33 -0.51 12.14 -2.85
N GLY A 34 -0.14 11.32 -3.84
CA GLY A 34 0.41 11.74 -5.12
C GLY A 34 -0.09 10.83 -6.24
N ASN A 35 0.69 10.75 -7.32
CA ASN A 35 0.43 9.83 -8.43
C ASN A 35 1.65 8.93 -8.66
N TYR A 36 1.42 7.72 -9.16
CA TYR A 36 2.51 6.89 -9.68
C TYR A 36 3.15 7.55 -10.92
N ALA A 37 4.45 7.36 -11.09
CA ALA A 37 5.22 8.01 -12.16
C ALA A 37 4.63 7.68 -13.54
N GLY A 38 4.31 8.71 -14.32
CA GLY A 38 3.84 8.57 -15.70
C GLY A 38 2.38 8.14 -15.86
N VAL A 39 1.59 8.04 -14.78
CA VAL A 39 0.17 7.69 -14.84
C VAL A 39 -0.66 8.54 -13.87
N THR A 40 -1.99 8.56 -14.08
CA THR A 40 -2.94 9.28 -13.21
C THR A 40 -3.45 8.42 -12.05
N VAL A 41 -2.82 7.27 -11.80
CA VAL A 41 -3.19 6.38 -10.69
C VAL A 41 -2.68 7.00 -9.40
N GLU A 42 -3.59 7.19 -8.44
CA GLU A 42 -3.29 7.75 -7.13
C GLU A 42 -2.35 6.84 -6.34
N LYS A 43 -1.36 7.43 -5.69
CA LYS A 43 -0.43 6.77 -4.76
C LYS A 43 -0.64 7.35 -3.37
N LYS A 44 -1.13 6.53 -2.42
CA LYS A 44 -1.20 6.92 -1.00
C LYS A 44 -0.13 6.17 -0.21
N GLU A 45 0.67 6.94 0.51
CA GLU A 45 1.72 6.43 1.40
C GLU A 45 1.54 7.03 2.79
N GLY A 46 1.81 6.27 3.84
CA GLY A 46 1.70 6.79 5.20
C GLY A 46 2.64 6.10 6.17
N HIS A 47 3.11 6.87 7.15
CA HIS A 47 4.11 6.43 8.11
C HIS A 47 3.51 6.28 9.50
N THR A 48 3.91 5.21 10.20
CA THR A 48 3.63 5.04 11.62
C THR A 48 4.81 4.38 12.32
N ASN A 49 4.85 4.44 13.64
CA ASN A 49 5.85 3.76 14.44
C ASN A 49 5.16 2.73 15.33
N PHE A 50 5.66 1.50 15.35
CA PHE A 50 5.14 0.44 16.19
C PHE A 50 6.29 -0.40 16.75
N ASP A 51 6.32 -0.58 18.07
CA ASP A 51 7.36 -1.35 18.78
C ASP A 51 8.80 -0.96 18.40
N GLY A 52 9.05 0.34 18.23
CA GLY A 52 10.36 0.87 17.83
C GLY A 52 10.68 0.74 16.33
N HIS A 53 9.83 0.11 15.52
CA HIS A 53 10.00 0.02 14.06
C HIS A 53 9.26 1.15 13.35
N GLU A 54 9.91 1.75 12.34
CA GLU A 54 9.24 2.62 11.40
C GLU A 54 8.53 1.77 10.34
N LEU A 55 7.23 2.00 10.15
CA LEU A 55 6.40 1.31 9.17
C LEU A 55 5.97 2.29 8.09
N LEU A 56 6.22 1.93 6.82
CA LEU A 56 5.70 2.62 5.64
C LEU A 56 4.55 1.78 5.06
N PHE A 57 3.33 2.31 5.14
CA PHE A 57 2.17 1.74 4.49
C PHE A 57 1.98 2.33 3.10
N ILE A 58 1.70 1.47 2.13
CA ILE A 58 1.37 1.84 0.75
C ILE A 58 -0.04 1.30 0.45
N ASP A 59 -0.99 2.18 0.18
CA ASP A 59 -2.35 1.78 -0.23
C ASP A 59 -2.35 1.50 -1.74
N LEU A 60 -2.43 0.22 -2.15
CA LEU A 60 -2.49 -0.11 -3.57
C LEU A 60 -3.87 0.20 -4.16
N PRO A 61 -3.98 0.44 -5.47
CA PRO A 61 -5.28 0.48 -6.14
C PRO A 61 -6.10 -0.78 -5.84
N GLY A 62 -7.41 -0.59 -5.62
CA GLY A 62 -8.32 -1.71 -5.44
C GLY A 62 -8.42 -2.51 -6.73
N THR A 63 -8.09 -3.81 -6.71
CA THR A 63 -8.04 -4.64 -7.92
C THR A 63 -8.68 -5.99 -7.68
N TYR A 64 -9.43 -6.49 -8.66
CA TYR A 64 -10.02 -7.85 -8.62
C TYR A 64 -9.05 -8.92 -9.17
N SER A 65 -8.00 -8.49 -9.87
CA SER A 65 -6.99 -9.37 -10.44
C SER A 65 -5.65 -8.65 -10.57
N LEU A 66 -4.57 -9.41 -10.72
CA LEU A 66 -3.24 -8.88 -11.06
C LEU A 66 -2.88 -9.16 -12.53
N THR A 67 -3.89 -9.31 -13.39
CA THR A 67 -3.68 -9.62 -14.83
C THR A 67 -3.19 -8.43 -15.66
N ALA A 68 -3.13 -7.24 -15.06
CA ALA A 68 -2.66 -5.98 -15.65
C ALA A 68 -3.46 -5.52 -16.88
N ARG A 69 -4.79 -5.69 -16.82
CA ARG A 69 -5.73 -5.24 -17.86
C ARG A 69 -6.16 -3.78 -17.68
N SER A 70 -5.87 -3.18 -16.53
CA SER A 70 -6.02 -1.76 -16.26
C SER A 70 -4.74 -1.16 -15.70
N LEU A 71 -4.62 0.17 -15.70
CA LEU A 71 -3.51 0.86 -15.05
C LEU A 71 -3.44 0.57 -13.55
N ASP A 72 -4.59 0.45 -12.89
CA ASP A 72 -4.68 0.09 -11.48
C ASP A 72 -4.11 -1.31 -11.21
N GLU A 73 -4.49 -2.31 -12.03
CA GLU A 73 -3.95 -3.67 -11.93
C GLU A 73 -2.46 -3.71 -12.24
N LEU A 74 -2.01 -2.94 -13.23
CA LEU A 74 -0.60 -2.84 -13.60
C LEU A 74 0.23 -2.24 -12.47
N VAL A 75 -0.25 -1.15 -11.86
CA VAL A 75 0.40 -0.48 -10.73
C VAL A 75 0.45 -1.42 -9.53
N ALA A 76 -0.67 -2.01 -9.12
CA ALA A 76 -0.72 -2.92 -7.99
C ALA A 76 0.25 -4.10 -8.17
N ARG A 77 0.26 -4.70 -9.37
CA ARG A 77 1.20 -5.78 -9.72
C ARG A 77 2.65 -5.31 -9.65
N ASN A 78 2.97 -4.14 -10.21
CA ASN A 78 4.34 -3.63 -10.24
C ASN A 78 4.86 -3.34 -8.82
N VAL A 79 4.05 -2.79 -7.93
CA VAL A 79 4.48 -2.59 -6.54
C VAL A 79 4.75 -3.94 -5.86
N ILE A 80 3.86 -4.91 -6.04
CA ILE A 80 4.01 -6.25 -5.44
C ILE A 80 5.26 -6.97 -5.95
N VAL A 81 5.56 -6.88 -7.26
CA VAL A 81 6.61 -7.68 -7.91
C VAL A 81 7.96 -6.96 -7.97
N ASN A 82 7.97 -5.64 -8.17
CA ASN A 82 9.19 -4.88 -8.46
C ASN A 82 9.65 -4.01 -7.29
N ASP A 83 8.72 -3.49 -6.49
CA ASP A 83 9.06 -2.56 -5.39
C ASP A 83 9.41 -3.30 -4.08
N ASN A 84 9.28 -4.64 -4.07
CA ASN A 84 9.65 -5.57 -3.01
C ASN A 84 9.20 -5.10 -1.61
N PRO A 85 7.89 -4.99 -1.35
CA PRO A 85 7.40 -4.74 0.00
C PRO A 85 7.81 -5.89 0.93
N ASP A 86 8.17 -5.58 2.16
CA ASP A 86 8.52 -6.57 3.17
C ASP A 86 7.30 -7.43 3.56
N VAL A 87 6.11 -6.79 3.59
CA VAL A 87 4.84 -7.44 3.92
C VAL A 87 3.75 -7.01 2.93
N ILE A 88 2.93 -7.96 2.52
CA ILE A 88 1.68 -7.69 1.79
C ILE A 88 0.51 -8.09 2.67
N VAL A 89 -0.38 -7.14 2.94
CA VAL A 89 -1.64 -7.37 3.66
C VAL A 89 -2.76 -7.42 2.64
N ASN A 90 -3.36 -8.60 2.46
CA ASN A 90 -4.54 -8.76 1.60
C ASN A 90 -5.82 -8.55 2.41
N VAL A 91 -6.50 -7.44 2.17
CA VAL A 91 -7.76 -7.08 2.84
C VAL A 91 -8.93 -7.74 2.12
N LEU A 92 -9.70 -8.52 2.86
CA LEU A 92 -10.86 -9.26 2.36
C LEU A 92 -12.12 -8.79 3.07
N ASP A 93 -13.19 -8.60 2.30
CA ASP A 93 -14.55 -8.40 2.84
C ASP A 93 -15.20 -9.78 3.08
N ALA A 94 -15.99 -9.91 4.15
CA ALA A 94 -16.46 -11.19 4.69
C ALA A 94 -17.89 -11.56 4.28
#